data_AF-A0A2N5K783-F1
#
_entry.id   AF-A0A2N5K783-F1
#
_cell.length_a   1.000
_cell.length_b   1.000
_cell.length_c   1.000
_cell.angle_alpha   90.00
_cell.angle_beta   90.00
_cell.angle_gamma   90.00
#
_symmetry.space_group_name_H-M   'P 1'
#
loop_
_entity.id
_entity.type
_entity.pdbx_description
1 polymer ?
#
loop_
_entity_poly.entity_id
_entity_poly.type
_entity_poly.pdbx_seq_one_letter_code
_entity_poly.pdbx_strand_id
1 'polypeptide(L)'
;MRLSASLRYGLWLAVAGTAYRNRKEYGVPTAWLTHLVGNTITLLLPEWLRLLQHLTAVTSMPGVEPVVRTLDQRVRHDPRYAGYVAPLALGFVASHPSYSIYHGRWAERTILGFGIDSLPHASAAYALARLLSQTLLTLDAELPPHHSLAPLTRRAVPQVDLLAAAAVALVTLVWEVSEYQAHQAELNATGRDAAEINMQWSWPDAITDSISNLAGLLAAIMVRRRHQISAQHSTPLSSDPISI
;
A
#
# COMPACT_ATOMS: atom_id res chain seq x y z
N MET A 1 17.15 -4.41 -9.73
CA MET A 1 17.18 -4.40 -8.25
C MET A 1 17.76 -3.11 -7.66
N ARG A 2 18.88 -2.56 -8.17
CA ARG A 2 19.51 -1.35 -7.59
C ARG A 2 18.59 -0.12 -7.51
N LEU A 3 17.83 0.18 -8.57
CA LEU A 3 16.94 1.36 -8.61
C LEU A 3 15.82 1.31 -7.54
N SER A 4 15.14 0.16 -7.41
CA SER A 4 14.08 -0.02 -6.39
C SER A 4 14.62 0.20 -4.97
N ALA A 5 15.82 -0.32 -4.67
CA ALA A 5 16.46 -0.08 -3.37
C ALA A 5 16.80 1.40 -3.16
N SER A 6 17.42 2.07 -4.15
CA SER A 6 17.73 3.50 -4.07
C SER A 6 16.48 4.35 -3.83
N LEU A 7 15.37 4.05 -4.53
CA LEU A 7 14.10 4.76 -4.32
C LEU A 7 13.55 4.54 -2.92
N ARG A 8 13.54 3.30 -2.40
CA ARG A 8 13.07 3.03 -1.04
C ARG A 8 13.89 3.74 0.02
N TYR A 9 15.22 3.72 -0.09
CA TYR A 9 16.07 4.43 0.88
C TYR A 9 15.91 5.94 0.77
N GLY A 10 15.76 6.49 -0.44
CA GLY A 10 15.45 7.91 -0.64
C GLY A 10 14.12 8.31 0.01
N LEU A 11 13.06 7.52 -0.21
CA LEU A 11 11.76 7.70 0.43
C LEU A 11 11.86 7.57 1.94
N TRP A 12 12.62 6.61 2.46
CA TRP A 12 12.80 6.41 3.89
C TRP A 12 13.50 7.62 4.55
N LEU A 13 14.54 8.16 3.91
CA LEU A 13 15.21 9.38 4.37
C LEU A 13 14.25 10.59 4.36
N ALA A 14 13.41 10.71 3.33
CA ALA A 14 12.40 11.76 3.27
C ALA A 14 11.37 11.62 4.40
N VAL A 15 10.85 10.42 4.64
CA VAL A 15 9.95 10.10 5.77
C VAL A 15 10.61 10.43 7.11
N ALA A 16 11.86 10.03 7.33
CA ALA A 16 12.58 10.31 8.56
C ALA A 16 12.78 11.82 8.78
N GLY A 17 13.10 12.56 7.72
CA GLY A 17 13.19 14.01 7.74
C GLY A 17 11.84 14.67 8.08
N THR A 18 10.76 14.25 7.43
CA THR A 18 9.40 14.75 7.70
C THR A 18 8.94 14.39 9.11
N ALA A 19 9.22 13.19 9.61
CA ALA A 19 8.90 12.79 10.98
C ALA A 19 9.66 13.64 12.01
N TYR A 20 10.94 13.92 11.79
CA TYR A 20 11.72 14.80 12.66
C TYR A 20 11.14 16.21 12.70
N ARG A 21 10.69 16.74 11.56
CA ARG A 21 10.08 18.06 11.46
C ARG A 21 8.71 18.11 12.14
N ASN A 22 7.83 17.13 11.88
CA ASN A 22 6.55 16.99 12.57
C ASN A 22 6.72 16.86 14.09
N ARG A 23 7.68 16.06 14.55
CA ARG A 23 8.00 15.95 15.98
C ARG A 23 8.37 17.31 16.60
N LYS A 24 9.17 18.12 15.90
CA LYS A 24 9.59 19.44 16.38
C LYS A 24 8.45 20.47 16.41
N GLU A 25 7.59 20.44 15.40
CA GLU A 25 6.49 21.40 15.25
C GLU A 25 5.34 21.09 16.21
N TYR A 26 4.86 19.83 16.19
CA TYR A 26 3.62 19.45 16.88
C TYR A 26 3.86 18.79 18.24
N GLY A 27 5.01 18.17 18.46
CA GLY A 27 5.38 17.56 19.74
C GLY A 27 4.60 16.29 20.12
N VAL A 28 3.55 15.92 19.40
CA VAL A 28 2.69 14.76 19.69
C VAL A 28 3.11 13.52 18.89
N PRO A 29 3.14 12.31 19.48
CA PRO A 29 3.54 11.09 18.77
C PRO A 29 2.68 10.73 17.56
N THR A 30 1.38 11.04 17.61
CA THR A 30 0.41 10.82 16.53
C THR A 30 0.80 11.50 15.22
N ALA A 31 1.50 12.64 15.29
CA ALA A 31 1.95 13.39 14.13
C ALA A 31 3.18 12.80 13.40
N TRP A 32 3.89 11.84 13.99
CA TRP A 32 5.16 11.38 13.39
C TRP A 32 5.52 9.92 13.66
N LEU A 33 5.26 9.38 14.86
CA LEU A 33 5.80 8.08 15.26
C LEU A 33 5.12 6.93 14.51
N THR A 34 3.79 6.97 14.42
CA THR A 34 2.98 5.98 13.68
C THR A 34 3.40 5.91 12.22
N HIS A 35 3.52 7.07 11.57
CA HIS A 35 3.94 7.18 10.18
C HIS A 35 5.39 6.75 9.98
N LEU A 36 6.32 7.13 10.87
CA LEU A 36 7.72 6.72 10.80
C LEU A 36 7.86 5.20 10.92
N VAL A 37 7.19 4.58 11.91
CA VAL A 37 7.25 3.15 12.14
C VAL A 37 6.63 2.40 10.96
N GLY A 38 5.41 2.76 10.56
CA GLY A 38 4.70 2.11 9.45
C GLY A 38 5.49 2.18 8.15
N ASN A 39 5.98 3.37 7.79
CA ASN A 39 6.80 3.55 6.59
C ASN A 39 8.16 2.86 6.70
N THR A 40 8.79 2.82 7.89
CA THR A 40 10.05 2.07 8.07
C THR A 40 9.84 0.58 7.85
N ILE A 41 8.76 0.01 8.38
CA ILE A 41 8.44 -1.41 8.19
C ILE A 41 8.21 -1.72 6.71
N THR A 42 7.39 -0.93 6.03
CA THR A 42 7.04 -1.18 4.61
C THR A 42 8.22 -0.89 3.67
N LEU A 43 8.90 0.24 3.84
CA LEU A 43 10.03 0.60 3.00
C LEU A 43 11.22 -0.33 3.19
N LEU A 44 11.46 -0.87 4.39
CA LEU A 44 12.58 -1.78 4.68
C LEU A 44 12.18 -3.26 4.72
N LEU A 45 10.95 -3.61 4.35
CA LEU A 45 10.47 -5.00 4.32
C LEU A 45 11.40 -5.95 3.52
N PRO A 46 11.99 -5.54 2.37
CA PRO A 46 12.94 -6.38 1.65
C PRO A 46 14.17 -6.75 2.50
N GLU A 47 14.68 -5.80 3.30
CA GLU A 47 15.81 -6.04 4.19
C GLU A 47 15.41 -6.91 5.38
N TRP A 48 14.23 -6.68 5.96
CA TRP A 48 13.69 -7.52 7.03
C TRP A 48 13.49 -8.96 6.58
N LEU A 49 12.93 -9.17 5.39
CA LEU A 49 12.74 -10.50 4.82
C LEU A 49 14.07 -11.21 4.58
N ARG A 50 15.07 -10.50 4.05
CA ARG A 50 16.43 -11.03 3.87
C ARG A 50 17.05 -11.43 5.22
N LEU A 51 16.89 -10.58 6.24
CA LEU A 51 17.39 -10.86 7.58
C LEU A 51 16.71 -12.09 8.18
N LEU A 52 15.37 -12.17 8.11
CA LEU A 52 14.60 -13.30 8.62
C LEU A 52 15.00 -14.61 7.94
N GLN A 53 15.14 -14.63 6.62
CA GLN A 53 15.60 -15.82 5.88
C GLN A 53 17.04 -16.22 6.25
N HIS A 54 17.90 -15.27 6.62
CA HIS A 54 19.26 -15.58 7.04
C HIS A 54 19.32 -16.11 8.48
N LEU A 55 18.49 -15.56 9.37
CA LEU A 55 18.45 -15.93 10.79
C LEU A 55 17.65 -17.20 11.05
N THR A 56 16.77 -17.60 10.14
CA THR A 56 15.85 -18.71 10.36
C THR A 56 15.96 -19.74 9.25
N ALA A 57 15.90 -21.04 9.59
CA ALA A 57 15.78 -22.11 8.62
C ALA A 57 14.34 -22.23 8.05
N VAL A 58 13.56 -21.14 8.05
CA VAL A 58 12.15 -21.13 7.63
C VAL A 58 12.02 -21.49 6.14
N THR A 59 13.03 -21.18 5.33
CA THR A 59 13.11 -21.62 3.93
C THR A 59 13.26 -23.14 3.77
N SER A 60 13.69 -23.84 4.82
CA SER A 60 13.89 -25.29 4.84
C SER A 60 12.70 -26.04 5.44
N MET A 61 11.66 -25.35 5.92
CA MET A 61 10.45 -25.98 6.46
C MET A 61 9.51 -26.42 5.33
N PRO A 62 9.23 -27.73 5.19
CA PRO A 62 8.28 -28.23 4.20
C PRO A 62 6.91 -27.58 4.39
N GLY A 63 6.33 -27.05 3.31
CA GLY A 63 5.00 -26.42 3.32
C GLY A 63 4.98 -24.92 3.62
N VAL A 64 6.10 -24.31 4.04
CA VAL A 64 6.23 -22.85 4.19
C VAL A 64 6.99 -22.23 3.02
N GLU A 65 7.83 -23.02 2.36
CA GLU A 65 8.67 -22.61 1.24
C GLU A 65 7.92 -21.82 0.14
N PRO A 66 6.75 -22.25 -0.39
CA PRO A 66 6.08 -21.50 -1.45
C PRO A 66 5.59 -20.11 -1.01
N VAL A 67 5.21 -19.98 0.26
CA VAL A 67 4.83 -18.68 0.85
C VAL A 67 6.04 -17.76 0.93
N VAL A 68 7.19 -18.29 1.37
CA VAL A 68 8.44 -17.52 1.44
C VAL A 68 8.90 -17.12 0.05
N ARG A 69 8.88 -18.02 -0.94
CA ARG A 69 9.23 -17.70 -2.34
C ARG A 69 8.30 -16.63 -2.91
N THR A 70 7.00 -16.73 -2.64
CA THR A 70 6.03 -15.69 -3.03
C THR A 70 6.41 -14.33 -2.45
N LEU A 71 6.63 -14.25 -1.13
CA LEU A 71 7.02 -13.00 -0.47
C LEU A 71 8.34 -12.46 -1.04
N ASP A 72 9.32 -13.33 -1.24
CA ASP A 72 10.62 -12.97 -1.81
C ASP A 72 10.48 -12.39 -3.22
N GLN A 73 9.66 -13.03 -4.06
CA GLN A 73 9.39 -12.58 -5.41
C GLN A 73 8.66 -11.22 -5.44
N ARG A 74 7.66 -11.03 -4.57
CA ARG A 74 6.85 -9.80 -4.55
C ARG A 74 7.54 -8.61 -3.89
N VAL A 75 8.37 -8.86 -2.88
CA VAL A 75 8.97 -7.82 -2.03
C VAL A 75 10.42 -7.53 -2.42
N ARG A 76 11.25 -8.57 -2.61
CA ARG A 76 12.68 -8.40 -2.88
C ARG A 76 13.00 -8.35 -4.37
N HIS A 77 12.34 -9.18 -5.18
CA HIS A 77 12.67 -9.32 -6.59
C HIS A 77 11.77 -8.52 -7.53
N ASP A 78 10.61 -8.01 -7.11
CA ASP A 78 9.79 -7.14 -7.97
C ASP A 78 10.44 -5.75 -8.11
N PRO A 79 10.88 -5.34 -9.31
CA PRO A 79 11.44 -4.00 -9.52
C PRO A 79 10.44 -2.88 -9.24
N ARG A 80 9.13 -3.18 -9.23
CA ARG A 80 8.05 -2.24 -8.96
C ARG A 80 7.71 -2.12 -7.47
N TYR A 81 8.35 -2.89 -6.58
CA TYR A 81 8.02 -2.88 -5.16
C TYR A 81 8.07 -1.48 -4.54
N ALA A 82 9.09 -0.69 -4.87
CA ALA A 82 9.18 0.71 -4.45
C ALA A 82 7.93 1.53 -4.86
N GLY A 83 7.36 1.28 -6.04
CA GLY A 83 6.14 1.94 -6.50
C GLY A 83 4.88 1.52 -5.75
N TYR A 84 4.84 0.32 -5.14
CA TYR A 84 3.71 -0.10 -4.30
C TYR A 84 3.72 0.56 -2.92
N VAL A 85 4.91 0.86 -2.37
CA VAL A 85 5.05 1.49 -1.05
C VAL A 85 5.21 3.01 -1.10
N ALA A 86 5.55 3.56 -2.27
CA ALA A 86 5.75 5.00 -2.45
C ALA A 86 4.52 5.86 -2.10
N PRO A 87 3.27 5.50 -2.47
CA PRO A 87 2.10 6.31 -2.12
C PRO A 87 1.97 6.59 -0.62
N LEU A 88 2.17 5.56 0.22
CA LEU A 88 2.12 5.70 1.67
C LEU A 88 3.21 6.65 2.20
N ALA A 89 4.44 6.51 1.68
CA ALA A 89 5.56 7.35 2.07
C ALA A 89 5.39 8.79 1.61
N LEU A 90 4.94 8.99 0.37
CA LEU A 90 4.75 10.31 -0.23
C LEU A 90 3.58 11.06 0.39
N GLY A 91 2.49 10.36 0.75
CA GLY A 91 1.40 10.94 1.53
C GLY A 91 1.94 11.57 2.81
N PHE A 92 2.69 10.81 3.62
CA PHE A 92 3.29 11.37 4.82
C PHE A 92 4.35 12.44 4.54
N VAL A 93 5.18 12.31 3.50
CA VAL A 93 6.14 13.38 3.14
C VAL A 93 5.41 14.69 2.78
N ALA A 94 4.21 14.60 2.21
CA ALA A 94 3.36 15.73 1.91
C ALA A 94 2.67 16.33 3.15
N SER A 95 2.76 15.73 4.33
CA SER A 95 2.35 16.32 5.61
C SER A 95 3.44 17.16 6.29
N HIS A 96 4.52 17.50 5.58
CA HIS A 96 5.60 18.30 6.16
C HIS A 96 5.08 19.69 6.62
N PRO A 97 5.45 20.17 7.83
CA PRO A 97 4.89 21.39 8.40
C PRO A 97 4.89 22.63 7.50
N SER A 98 5.93 22.79 6.67
CA SER A 98 6.08 23.93 5.76
C SER A 98 5.16 23.92 4.53
N TYR A 99 4.57 22.80 4.16
CA TYR A 99 3.76 22.65 2.93
C TYR A 99 2.71 21.53 3.04
N SER A 100 2.17 21.32 4.24
CA SER A 100 1.25 20.22 4.53
C SER A 100 0.01 20.26 3.64
N ILE A 101 -0.28 19.16 2.96
CA ILE A 101 -1.51 19.02 2.15
C ILE A 101 -2.74 18.68 3.00
N TYR A 102 -2.55 18.42 4.30
CA TYR A 102 -3.61 18.00 5.22
C TYR A 102 -4.09 19.12 6.16
N HIS A 103 -3.34 20.22 6.26
CA HIS A 103 -3.80 21.41 6.97
C HIS A 103 -3.24 22.72 6.38
N GLY A 104 -3.93 23.83 6.64
CA GLY A 104 -3.54 25.16 6.14
C GLY A 104 -3.81 25.36 4.64
N ARG A 105 -3.12 26.33 4.04
CA ARG A 105 -3.44 26.83 2.67
C ARG A 105 -3.40 25.81 1.54
N TRP A 106 -2.69 24.69 1.71
CA TRP A 106 -2.65 23.64 0.70
C TRP A 106 -3.80 22.65 0.84
N ALA A 107 -4.26 22.39 2.07
CA ALA A 107 -5.43 21.54 2.34
C ALA A 107 -6.74 22.17 1.84
N GLU A 108 -6.83 23.49 1.87
CA GLU A 108 -8.00 24.22 1.34
C GLU A 108 -8.15 24.12 -0.19
N ARG A 109 -7.12 23.64 -0.89
CA ARG A 109 -7.15 23.55 -2.35
C ARG A 109 -7.91 22.30 -2.77
N THR A 110 -8.91 22.50 -3.60
CA THR A 110 -9.68 21.40 -4.17
C THR A 110 -9.57 21.37 -5.69
N ILE A 111 -9.65 20.16 -6.25
CA ILE A 111 -9.77 19.91 -7.68
C ILE A 111 -11.05 19.09 -7.86
N LEU A 112 -12.05 19.67 -8.54
CA LEU A 112 -13.37 19.04 -8.74
C LEU A 112 -14.06 18.61 -7.42
N GLY A 113 -13.82 19.34 -6.33
CA GLY A 113 -14.37 19.04 -5.00
C GLY A 113 -13.58 18.04 -4.16
N PHE A 114 -12.47 17.50 -4.67
CA PHE A 114 -11.54 16.65 -3.92
C PHE A 114 -10.35 17.46 -3.42
N GLY A 115 -9.95 17.26 -2.17
CA GLY A 115 -8.72 17.83 -1.62
C GLY A 115 -7.46 17.28 -2.32
N ILE A 116 -6.31 17.91 -2.08
CA ILE A 116 -5.03 17.43 -2.64
C ILE A 116 -4.61 16.09 -2.03
N ASP A 117 -4.98 15.84 -0.79
CA ASP A 117 -4.86 14.57 -0.04
C ASP A 117 -5.59 13.39 -0.68
N SER A 118 -6.66 13.62 -1.44
CA SER A 118 -7.35 12.58 -2.21
C SER A 118 -6.41 11.81 -3.15
N LEU A 119 -5.31 12.43 -3.62
CA LEU A 119 -4.30 11.78 -4.46
C LEU A 119 -3.52 10.69 -3.71
N PRO A 120 -2.90 10.93 -2.53
CA PRO A 120 -2.31 9.87 -1.74
C PRO A 120 -3.29 8.75 -1.38
N HIS A 121 -4.56 9.05 -1.04
CA HIS A 121 -5.57 8.02 -0.76
C HIS A 121 -5.81 7.11 -1.99
N ALA A 122 -6.15 7.70 -3.14
CA ALA A 122 -6.37 6.93 -4.37
C ALA A 122 -5.15 6.11 -4.80
N SER A 123 -3.95 6.69 -4.71
CA SER A 123 -2.72 6.00 -5.11
C SER A 123 -2.33 4.89 -4.14
N ALA A 124 -2.57 5.04 -2.83
CA ALA A 124 -2.35 4.00 -1.83
C ALA A 124 -3.32 2.82 -2.03
N ALA A 125 -4.62 3.10 -2.24
CA ALA A 125 -5.61 2.07 -2.52
C ALA A 125 -5.30 1.30 -3.82
N TYR A 126 -4.91 2.03 -4.89
CA TYR A 126 -4.44 1.41 -6.14
C TYR A 126 -3.26 0.47 -5.89
N ALA A 127 -2.25 0.94 -5.17
CA ALA A 127 -1.04 0.16 -4.88
C ALA A 127 -1.33 -1.07 -4.03
N LEU A 128 -2.16 -0.94 -2.98
CA LEU A 128 -2.58 -2.06 -2.13
C LEU A 128 -3.33 -3.12 -2.93
N ALA A 129 -4.34 -2.71 -3.71
CA ALA A 129 -5.14 -3.62 -4.53
C ALA A 129 -4.27 -4.38 -5.55
N ARG A 130 -3.33 -3.67 -6.19
CA ARG A 130 -2.35 -4.27 -7.11
C ARG A 130 -1.42 -5.25 -6.41
N LEU A 131 -0.84 -4.86 -5.28
CA LEU A 131 0.11 -5.68 -4.53
C LEU A 131 -0.55 -6.96 -4.02
N LEU A 132 -1.74 -6.86 -3.43
CA LEU A 132 -2.50 -8.01 -2.94
C LEU A 132 -2.87 -8.94 -4.08
N SER A 133 -3.45 -8.40 -5.15
CA SER A 133 -3.88 -9.21 -6.30
C SER A 133 -2.72 -9.99 -6.90
N GLN A 134 -1.58 -9.33 -7.09
CA GLN A 134 -0.39 -9.97 -7.65
C GLN A 134 0.24 -10.96 -6.68
N THR A 135 0.21 -10.69 -5.38
CA THR A 135 0.70 -11.63 -4.37
C THR A 135 -0.10 -12.92 -4.38
N LEU A 136 -1.44 -12.84 -4.47
CA LEU A 136 -2.29 -14.02 -4.52
C LEU A 136 -2.07 -14.84 -5.80
N LEU A 137 -1.97 -14.17 -6.95
CA LEU A 137 -1.71 -14.84 -8.23
C LEU A 137 -0.31 -15.48 -8.27
N THR A 138 0.69 -14.81 -7.70
CA THR A 138 2.04 -15.38 -7.56
C THR A 138 2.01 -16.59 -6.62
N LEU A 139 1.28 -16.52 -5.50
CA LEU A 139 1.15 -17.66 -4.60
C LEU A 139 0.55 -18.88 -5.29
N ASP A 140 -0.51 -18.69 -6.08
CA ASP A 140 -1.13 -19.78 -6.83
C ASP A 140 -0.15 -20.46 -7.80
N ALA A 141 0.66 -19.65 -8.50
CA ALA A 141 1.69 -20.14 -9.42
C ALA A 141 2.83 -20.90 -8.72
N GLU A 142 3.18 -20.49 -7.50
CA GLU A 142 4.27 -21.09 -6.71
C GLU A 142 3.86 -22.36 -5.95
N LEU A 143 2.55 -22.58 -5.74
CA LEU A 143 2.04 -23.69 -4.93
C LEU A 143 2.07 -25.03 -5.69
N PRO A 144 2.77 -26.06 -5.15
CA PRO A 144 2.68 -27.41 -5.69
C PRO A 144 1.24 -27.96 -5.67
N PRO A 145 0.85 -28.84 -6.60
CA PRO A 145 -0.51 -29.39 -6.65
C PRO A 145 -0.99 -30.06 -5.38
N HIS A 146 -0.07 -30.66 -4.61
CA HIS A 146 -0.36 -31.39 -3.38
C HIS A 146 -0.23 -30.53 -2.11
N HIS A 147 0.03 -29.24 -2.23
CA HIS A 147 0.18 -28.35 -1.07
C HIS A 147 -1.16 -28.12 -0.37
N SER A 148 -1.15 -28.09 0.97
CA SER A 148 -2.34 -27.87 1.80
C SER A 148 -3.07 -26.54 1.54
N LEU A 149 -2.39 -25.54 0.99
CA LEU A 149 -2.95 -24.22 0.67
C LEU A 149 -3.51 -24.15 -0.75
N ALA A 150 -3.12 -25.08 -1.64
CA ALA A 150 -3.52 -25.04 -3.03
C ALA A 150 -5.05 -25.03 -3.23
N PRO A 151 -5.86 -25.83 -2.51
CA PRO A 151 -7.32 -25.78 -2.66
C PRO A 151 -7.92 -24.42 -2.29
N LEU A 152 -7.41 -23.79 -1.22
CA LEU A 152 -7.89 -22.50 -0.76
C LEU A 152 -7.46 -21.39 -1.74
N THR A 153 -6.18 -21.34 -2.11
CA THR A 153 -5.65 -20.35 -3.04
C THR A 153 -6.34 -20.41 -4.40
N ARG A 154 -6.54 -21.60 -4.97
CA ARG A 154 -7.23 -21.76 -6.26
C ARG A 154 -8.69 -21.33 -6.23
N ARG A 155 -9.38 -21.47 -5.10
CA ARG A 155 -10.74 -20.92 -4.90
C ARG A 155 -10.73 -19.40 -4.76
N ALA A 156 -9.67 -18.84 -4.18
CA ALA A 156 -9.52 -17.40 -3.96
C ALA A 156 -9.14 -16.64 -5.25
N VAL A 157 -8.34 -17.23 -6.14
CA VAL A 157 -7.86 -16.59 -7.38
C VAL A 157 -9.00 -16.03 -8.26
N PRO A 158 -10.10 -16.76 -8.55
CA PRO A 158 -11.24 -16.20 -9.28
C PRO A 158 -11.88 -14.98 -8.61
N GLN A 159 -11.72 -14.84 -7.29
CA GLN A 159 -12.28 -13.76 -6.47
C GLN A 159 -11.26 -12.66 -6.15
N VAL A 160 -10.10 -12.63 -6.83
CA VAL A 160 -8.99 -11.71 -6.48
C VAL A 160 -9.41 -10.23 -6.44
N ASP A 161 -10.31 -9.80 -7.33
CA ASP A 161 -10.85 -8.42 -7.31
C ASP A 161 -11.67 -8.15 -6.05
N LEU A 162 -12.51 -9.12 -5.65
CA LEU A 162 -13.35 -8.99 -4.46
C LEU A 162 -12.49 -8.98 -3.19
N LEU A 163 -11.46 -9.82 -3.13
CA LEU A 163 -10.52 -9.84 -2.00
C LEU A 163 -9.72 -8.54 -1.92
N ALA A 164 -9.27 -8.00 -3.05
CA ALA A 164 -8.62 -6.68 -3.10
C ALA A 164 -9.57 -5.57 -2.65
N ALA A 165 -10.84 -5.61 -3.08
CA ALA A 165 -11.86 -4.66 -2.67
C ALA A 165 -12.14 -4.72 -1.16
N ALA A 166 -12.30 -5.93 -0.61
CA ALA A 166 -12.50 -6.15 0.81
C ALA A 166 -11.30 -5.65 1.64
N ALA A 167 -10.08 -5.88 1.16
CA ALA A 167 -8.87 -5.40 1.82
C ALA A 167 -8.77 -3.87 1.80
N VAL A 168 -9.04 -3.22 0.65
CA VAL A 168 -9.07 -1.75 0.57
C VAL A 168 -10.13 -1.19 1.51
N ALA A 169 -11.35 -1.73 1.49
CA ALA A 169 -12.43 -1.28 2.38
C ALA A 169 -12.07 -1.42 3.86
N LEU A 170 -11.46 -2.54 4.26
CA LEU A 170 -11.00 -2.75 5.63
C LEU A 170 -9.90 -1.75 6.02
N VAL A 171 -8.92 -1.54 5.15
CA VAL A 171 -7.83 -0.58 5.42
C VAL A 171 -8.36 0.84 5.51
N THR A 172 -9.26 1.25 4.60
CA THR A 172 -9.94 2.55 4.66
C THR A 172 -10.68 2.70 5.99
N LEU A 173 -11.50 1.73 6.39
CA LEU A 173 -12.23 1.81 7.67
C LEU A 173 -11.29 1.95 8.87
N VAL A 174 -10.23 1.14 8.94
CA VAL A 174 -9.25 1.20 10.03
C VAL A 174 -8.53 2.55 10.02
N TRP A 175 -8.19 3.09 8.85
CA TRP A 175 -7.52 4.38 8.69
C TRP A 175 -8.40 5.51 9.22
N GLU A 176 -9.63 5.64 8.72
CA GLU A 176 -10.58 6.69 9.13
C GLU A 176 -10.87 6.66 10.64
N VAL A 177 -11.06 5.47 11.21
CA VAL A 177 -11.28 5.31 12.65
C VAL A 177 -10.04 5.73 13.44
N SER A 178 -8.84 5.40 12.95
CA SER A 178 -7.59 5.75 13.60
C SER A 178 -7.32 7.25 13.55
N GLU A 179 -7.63 7.91 12.44
CA GLU A 179 -7.52 9.37 12.30
C GLU A 179 -8.52 10.10 13.18
N TYR A 180 -9.78 9.65 13.22
CA TYR A 180 -10.76 10.18 14.16
C TYR A 180 -10.26 10.06 15.61
N GLN A 181 -9.73 8.90 16.01
CA GLN A 181 -9.18 8.70 17.35
C GLN A 181 -7.97 9.60 17.63
N ALA A 182 -7.06 9.73 16.67
CA ALA A 182 -5.88 10.59 16.79
C ALA A 182 -6.28 12.07 16.89
N HIS A 183 -7.24 12.52 16.09
CA HIS A 183 -7.82 13.86 16.15
C HIS A 183 -8.38 14.17 17.55
N GLN A 184 -9.22 13.28 18.10
CA GLN A 184 -9.75 13.44 19.45
C GLN A 184 -8.65 13.43 20.53
N ALA A 185 -7.65 12.56 20.39
CA ALA A 185 -6.53 12.50 21.32
C ALA A 185 -5.69 13.79 21.30
N GLU A 186 -5.43 14.36 20.13
CA GLU A 186 -4.67 15.61 20.00
C GLU A 186 -5.44 16.82 20.56
N LEU A 187 -6.74 16.93 20.30
CA LEU A 187 -7.60 17.96 20.91
C LEU A 187 -7.54 17.90 22.44
N ASN A 188 -7.73 16.70 23.00
CA ASN A 188 -7.72 16.49 24.44
C ASN A 188 -6.35 16.75 25.07
N ALA A 189 -5.26 16.37 24.39
CA ALA A 189 -3.91 16.51 24.92
C ALA A 189 -3.37 17.95 24.86
N THR A 190 -3.77 18.72 23.85
CA THR A 190 -3.22 20.05 23.59
C THR A 190 -4.13 21.18 24.05
N GLY A 191 -5.45 20.96 24.08
CA GLY A 191 -6.45 22.00 24.32
C GLY A 191 -6.46 23.10 23.25
N ARG A 192 -5.78 22.88 22.12
CA ARG A 192 -5.70 23.83 20.99
C ARG A 192 -6.96 23.79 20.15
N ASP A 193 -7.14 24.83 19.34
CA ASP A 193 -8.16 24.81 18.30
C ASP A 193 -7.90 23.69 17.30
N ALA A 194 -8.97 23.10 16.76
CA ALA A 194 -8.88 22.00 15.79
C ALA A 194 -8.07 22.35 14.53
N ALA A 195 -7.99 23.64 14.18
CA ALA A 195 -7.19 24.12 13.06
C ALA A 195 -5.68 24.13 13.33
N GLU A 196 -5.26 24.04 14.60
CA GLU A 196 -3.87 24.16 15.04
C GLU A 196 -3.21 22.82 15.42
N ILE A 197 -4.00 21.74 15.48
CA ILE A 197 -3.50 20.39 15.68
C ILE A 197 -3.09 19.75 14.34
N ASN A 198 -2.23 18.74 14.40
CA ASN A 198 -1.68 18.12 13.20
C ASN A 198 -2.74 17.26 12.50
N MET A 199 -3.44 16.44 13.28
CA MET A 199 -4.45 15.53 12.73
C MET A 199 -5.81 16.21 12.69
N GLN A 200 -6.29 16.52 11.49
CA GLN A 200 -7.64 17.00 11.26
C GLN A 200 -8.49 15.85 10.74
N TRP A 201 -9.74 15.77 11.19
CA TRP A 201 -10.68 14.78 10.69
C TRP A 201 -12.07 15.38 10.63
N SER A 202 -12.80 15.08 9.55
CA SER A 202 -14.20 15.47 9.43
C SER A 202 -14.99 14.47 8.58
N TRP A 203 -16.32 14.47 8.72
CA TRP A 203 -17.17 13.62 7.89
C TRP A 203 -17.06 13.88 6.38
N PRO A 204 -17.08 15.14 5.90
CA PRO A 204 -16.89 15.41 4.47
C PRO A 204 -15.57 14.85 3.94
N ASP A 205 -14.50 15.00 4.70
CA ASP A 205 -13.15 14.55 4.37
C ASP A 205 -13.04 13.02 4.27
N ALA A 206 -13.52 12.32 5.31
CA ALA A 206 -13.60 10.85 5.34
C ALA A 206 -14.41 10.28 4.16
N ILE A 207 -15.46 10.98 3.71
CA ILE A 207 -16.24 10.60 2.53
C ILE A 207 -15.40 10.78 1.26
N THR A 208 -14.72 11.92 1.09
CA THR A 208 -13.87 12.15 -0.09
C THR A 208 -12.69 11.19 -0.16
N ASP A 209 -12.11 10.80 0.97
CA ASP A 209 -11.03 9.82 1.04
C ASP A 209 -11.53 8.41 0.72
N SER A 210 -12.72 8.05 1.21
CA SER A 210 -13.38 6.79 0.85
C SER A 210 -13.66 6.69 -0.65
N ILE A 211 -14.14 7.77 -1.27
CA ILE A 211 -14.37 7.82 -2.73
C ILE A 211 -13.05 7.74 -3.49
N SER A 212 -12.01 8.42 -3.01
CA SER A 212 -10.66 8.39 -3.59
C SER A 212 -10.06 6.99 -3.54
N ASN A 213 -10.18 6.31 -2.41
CA ASN A 213 -9.77 4.91 -2.25
C ASN A 213 -10.51 3.98 -3.23
N LEU A 214 -11.82 4.17 -3.39
CA LEU A 214 -12.63 3.44 -4.37
C LEU A 214 -12.13 3.69 -5.81
N ALA A 215 -11.83 4.94 -6.18
CA ALA A 215 -11.28 5.26 -7.50
C ALA A 215 -9.93 4.56 -7.75
N GLY A 216 -9.05 4.56 -6.75
CA GLY A 216 -7.78 3.82 -6.77
C GLY A 216 -7.96 2.31 -6.99
N LEU A 217 -8.88 1.70 -6.25
CA LEU A 217 -9.24 0.29 -6.40
C LEU A 217 -9.77 -0.03 -7.80
N LEU A 218 -10.71 0.77 -8.31
CA LEU A 218 -11.29 0.57 -9.65
C LEU A 218 -10.20 0.66 -10.73
N ALA A 219 -9.31 1.64 -10.64
CA ALA A 219 -8.17 1.76 -11.55
C ALA A 219 -7.26 0.51 -11.50
N ALA A 220 -6.99 -0.03 -10.31
CA ALA A 220 -6.20 -1.24 -10.14
C ALA A 220 -6.84 -2.46 -10.84
N ILE A 221 -8.15 -2.63 -10.67
CA ILE A 221 -8.93 -3.69 -11.31
C ILE A 221 -8.91 -3.52 -12.84
N MET A 222 -9.15 -2.32 -13.36
CA MET A 222 -9.13 -2.04 -14.79
C MET A 222 -7.79 -2.38 -15.44
N VAL A 223 -6.68 -1.95 -14.84
CA VAL A 223 -5.32 -2.27 -15.31
C VAL A 223 -5.09 -3.78 -15.34
N ARG A 224 -5.51 -4.49 -14.29
CA ARG A 224 -5.37 -5.95 -14.19
C ARG A 224 -6.16 -6.67 -15.30
N ARG A 225 -7.43 -6.31 -15.49
CA ARG A 225 -8.31 -6.92 -16.51
C ARG A 225 -7.80 -6.64 -17.92
N ARG A 226 -7.31 -5.44 -18.20
CA ARG A 226 -6.68 -5.10 -19.50
C ARG A 226 -5.52 -6.04 -19.81
N HIS A 227 -4.63 -6.29 -18.85
CA HIS A 227 -3.49 -7.19 -19.06
C HIS A 227 -3.92 -8.64 -19.32
N GLN A 228 -4.98 -9.12 -18.67
CA GLN A 228 -5.52 -10.46 -18.91
C GLN A 228 -6.06 -10.60 -20.34
N ILE A 229 -6.83 -9.61 -20.81
CA ILE A 229 -7.37 -9.59 -22.16
C ILE A 229 -6.23 -9.57 -23.19
N SER A 230 -5.21 -8.73 -23.00
CA SER A 230 -4.05 -8.69 -23.92
C SER A 230 -3.27 -10.00 -23.95
N ALA A 231 -3.12 -10.70 -22.81
CA ALA A 231 -2.44 -11.99 -22.77
C ALA A 231 -3.19 -13.08 -23.54
N GLN A 232 -4.53 -13.11 -23.44
CA GLN A 232 -5.36 -14.06 -24.19
C GLN A 232 -5.22 -13.89 -25.72
N HIS A 233 -5.20 -12.65 -26.21
CA HIS A 233 -5.09 -12.35 -27.64
C HIS A 233 -3.69 -12.57 -28.21
N SER A 234 -2.65 -12.63 -27.36
CA SER A 234 -1.26 -12.81 -27.79
C SER A 234 -0.84 -14.28 -27.89
N THR A 235 -1.73 -15.23 -27.56
CA THR A 235 -1.44 -16.66 -27.70
C THR A 235 -1.71 -17.05 -29.14
N PRO A 236 -0.68 -17.33 -29.98
CA PRO A 236 -0.89 -17.69 -31.37
C PRO A 236 -1.77 -18.95 -31.42
N LEU A 237 -2.79 -18.94 -32.28
CA LEU A 237 -3.54 -20.15 -32.62
C LEU A 237 -2.50 -21.19 -33.05
N SER A 238 -2.40 -22.26 -32.26
CA SER A 238 -1.69 -23.48 -32.64
C SER A 238 -2.11 -23.81 -34.07
N SER A 239 -1.21 -23.60 -35.03
CA SER A 239 -1.36 -24.13 -36.37
C SER A 239 -1.21 -25.63 -36.22
N ASP A 240 -2.33 -26.33 -35.98
CA ASP A 240 -2.35 -27.78 -35.98
C ASP A 240 -1.70 -28.25 -37.29
N PRO A 241 -0.70 -29.15 -37.23
CA PRO A 241 -0.11 -29.68 -38.45
C PRO A 241 -1.21 -30.45 -39.18
N ILE A 242 -1.59 -29.94 -40.35
CA ILE A 242 -2.42 -30.67 -41.30
C ILE A 242 -1.67 -31.96 -41.61
N SER A 243 -2.15 -33.05 -41.04
CA SER A 243 -1.66 -34.39 -41.35
C SER A 243 -2.32 -34.77 -42.68
N ILE A 244 -1.50 -34.84 -43.73
CA ILE A 244 -1.87 -35.35 -45.06
C ILE A 244 -1.73 -36.87 -45.04
#